data_AF-A0A0B7H1W9-F1
#
_entry.id   AF-A0A0B7H1W9-F1
#
_cell.length_a   1.000
_cell.length_b   1.000
_cell.length_c   1.000
_cell.angle_alpha   90.00
_cell.angle_beta   90.00
_cell.angle_gamma   90.00
#
_symmetry.space_group_name_H-M   'P 1'
#
loop_
_entity.id
_entity.type
_entity.pdbx_description
1 polymer ?
#
loop_
_entity_poly.entity_id
_entity_poly.type
_entity_poly.pdbx_seq_one_letter_code
_entity_poly.pdbx_strand_id
1 'polypeptide(L)'
;MSEEYKKSGIITDIIIGLFFLCFLLFLTIMIVRSIIINADYENEGKLIMSFLFILLWSGITYTYLKIPLVRYKYYKHNLEQETKINTLEKKIIIIHKKDNKREEIGFEQVHSVELYYSWNTTSFSSDLGYSQLNLKNGRKIIITQNRIDQYHIYRTFKDKKPKTIEKCFNEFTK
;
A
#
# COMPACT_ATOMS: atom_id res chain seq x y z
N MET A 1 9.41 -5.54 -16.14
CA MET A 1 8.77 -6.82 -15.78
C MET A 1 7.93 -6.55 -14.55
N SER A 2 6.60 -6.48 -14.65
CA SER A 2 5.75 -6.19 -13.49
C SER A 2 5.73 -7.42 -12.58
N GLU A 3 6.36 -7.34 -11.42
CA GLU A 3 6.28 -8.40 -10.42
C GLU A 3 4.85 -8.46 -9.89
N GLU A 4 4.09 -9.45 -10.36
CA GLU A 4 2.79 -9.74 -9.79
C GLU A 4 2.97 -10.09 -8.31
N TYR A 5 2.12 -9.51 -7.45
CA TYR A 5 2.13 -9.78 -6.02
C TYR A 5 2.07 -11.28 -5.73
N LYS A 6 3.21 -11.87 -5.32
CA LYS A 6 3.27 -13.27 -4.93
C LYS A 6 2.75 -13.43 -3.52
N LYS A 7 1.71 -14.24 -3.35
CA LYS A 7 1.11 -14.55 -2.03
C LYS A 7 2.17 -15.00 -1.01
N SER A 8 3.10 -15.85 -1.41
CA SER A 8 4.16 -16.35 -0.52
C SER A 8 5.07 -15.22 -0.02
N GLY A 9 5.51 -14.31 -0.89
CA GLY A 9 6.33 -13.16 -0.51
C GLY A 9 5.61 -12.25 0.49
N ILE A 10 4.34 -11.93 0.23
CA ILE A 10 3.53 -11.10 1.15
C ILE A 10 3.39 -11.76 2.52
N ILE A 11 3.12 -13.07 2.57
CA ILE A 11 2.98 -13.80 3.84
C ILE A 11 4.31 -13.80 4.60
N THR A 12 5.44 -14.03 3.92
CA THR A 12 6.77 -13.95 4.53
C THR A 12 7.01 -12.57 5.13
N ASP A 13 6.70 -11.49 4.41
CA ASP A 13 6.84 -10.12 4.91
C ASP A 13 5.96 -9.86 6.15
N ILE A 14 4.72 -10.38 6.18
CA ILE A 14 3.84 -10.31 7.36
C ILE A 14 4.46 -11.03 8.55
N ILE A 15 5.00 -12.24 8.34
CA ILE A 15 5.66 -13.02 9.40
C ILE A 15 6.87 -12.27 9.96
N ILE A 16 7.67 -11.66 9.09
CA ILE A 16 8.80 -10.82 9.49
C ILE A 16 8.31 -9.62 10.31
N GLY A 17 7.25 -8.93 9.87
CA GLY A 17 6.66 -7.82 10.63
C GLY A 17 6.15 -8.24 12.02
N LEU A 18 5.54 -9.43 12.13
CA LEU A 18 5.11 -9.99 13.42
C LEU A 18 6.29 -10.35 14.31
N PHE A 19 7.39 -10.85 13.74
CA PHE A 19 8.63 -11.08 14.47
C PHE A 19 9.19 -9.77 15.05
N PHE A 20 9.22 -8.69 14.26
CA PHE A 20 9.61 -7.36 14.74
C PHE A 20 8.70 -6.85 15.86
N LEU A 21 7.40 -7.13 15.79
CA LEU A 21 6.46 -6.79 16.87
C LEU A 21 6.76 -7.54 18.16
N CYS A 22 6.99 -8.86 18.09
CA CYS A 22 7.40 -9.64 19.25
C CYS A 22 8.72 -9.13 19.83
N PHE A 23 9.68 -8.79 18.99
CA PHE A 23 10.95 -8.22 19.42
C PHE A 23 10.80 -6.85 20.10
N LEU A 24 9.94 -5.97 19.56
CA LEU A 24 9.61 -4.68 20.18
C LEU A 24 8.97 -4.85 21.57
N LEU A 25 8.03 -5.79 21.70
CA LEU A 25 7.41 -6.11 23.00
C LEU A 25 8.47 -6.60 24.00
N PHE A 26 9.35 -7.51 23.56
CA PHE A 26 10.44 -8.01 24.37
C PHE A 26 11.38 -6.88 24.84
N LEU A 27 11.82 -6.00 23.93
CA LEU A 27 12.65 -4.84 24.25
C LEU A 27 11.96 -3.90 25.24
N THR A 28 10.67 -3.64 25.04
CA THR A 28 9.88 -2.77 25.92
C THR A 28 9.82 -3.35 27.33
N ILE A 29 9.54 -4.65 27.46
CA ILE A 29 9.53 -5.35 28.76
C ILE A 29 10.91 -5.29 29.43
N MET A 30 12.00 -5.51 28.67
CA MET A 30 13.36 -5.43 29.21
C MET A 30 13.70 -4.04 29.74
N ILE A 31 13.38 -2.99 28.97
CA ILE A 31 13.64 -1.60 29.36
C ILE A 31 12.82 -1.24 30.59
N VAL A 32 11.52 -1.51 30.60
CA VAL A 32 10.64 -1.24 31.75
C VAL A 32 11.12 -1.98 32.99
N ARG A 33 11.49 -3.27 32.87
CA ARG A 33 12.03 -4.05 33.99
C ARG A 33 13.35 -3.48 34.51
N SER A 34 14.25 -3.07 33.62
CA SER A 34 15.52 -2.44 34.00
C SER A 34 15.30 -1.15 34.80
N ILE A 35 14.33 -0.34 34.39
CA ILE A 35 13.94 0.90 35.08
C ILE A 35 13.36 0.60 36.46
N ILE A 36 12.48 -0.41 36.57
CA ILE A 36 11.88 -0.79 37.86
C ILE A 36 12.92 -1.30 38.86
N ILE A 37 13.88 -2.12 38.39
CA ILE A 37 14.91 -2.73 39.27
C ILE A 37 15.98 -1.72 39.66
N ASN A 38 16.45 -0.91 38.72
CA ASN A 38 17.54 0.05 38.93
C ASN A 38 17.00 1.45 39.21
N ALA A 39 16.04 1.56 40.15
CA ALA A 39 15.29 2.78 40.46
C ALA A 39 16.13 3.96 41.03
N ASP A 40 17.44 3.97 40.83
CA ASP A 40 18.26 5.18 40.90
C ASP A 40 18.06 5.99 39.62
N TYR A 41 17.08 6.89 39.68
CA TYR A 41 16.69 7.83 38.61
C TYR A 41 17.74 8.89 38.28
N GLU A 42 18.98 8.79 38.77
CA GLU A 42 20.00 9.83 38.63
C GLU A 42 20.51 10.06 37.20
N ASN A 43 20.08 9.24 36.23
CA ASN A 43 20.52 9.37 34.83
C ASN A 43 19.35 9.52 33.86
N GLU A 44 18.68 10.67 33.92
CA GLU A 44 17.59 11.07 33.01
C GLU A 44 17.92 10.83 31.53
N GLY A 45 19.18 11.02 31.14
CA GLY A 45 19.65 10.78 29.77
C GLY A 45 19.48 9.32 29.32
N LYS A 46 19.73 8.34 30.19
CA LYS A 46 19.53 6.91 29.86
C LYS A 46 18.04 6.58 29.68
N LEU A 47 17.15 7.18 30.47
CA LEU A 47 15.70 7.02 30.34
C LEU A 47 15.21 7.57 29.01
N ILE A 48 15.57 8.80 28.68
CA ILE A 48 15.21 9.44 27.40
C ILE A 48 15.71 8.60 26.23
N MET A 49 16.96 8.15 26.25
CA MET A 49 17.52 7.30 25.18
C MET A 49 16.77 5.97 25.04
N SER A 50 16.34 5.36 26.14
CA SER A 50 15.56 4.12 26.11
C SER A 50 14.18 4.33 25.45
N PHE A 51 13.49 5.43 25.77
CA PHE A 51 12.22 5.77 25.13
C PHE A 51 12.38 6.11 23.66
N LEU A 52 13.42 6.86 23.28
CA LEU A 52 13.73 7.14 21.88
C LEU A 52 13.99 5.85 21.09
N PHE A 53 14.68 4.88 21.70
CA PHE A 53 14.93 3.58 21.09
C PHE A 53 13.63 2.79 20.86
N ILE A 54 12.73 2.77 21.85
CA ILE A 54 11.39 2.15 21.69
C ILE A 54 10.61 2.84 20.59
N LEU A 55 10.62 4.18 20.53
CA LEU A 55 9.89 4.95 19.52
C LEU A 55 10.43 4.66 18.11
N LEU A 56 11.76 4.64 17.95
CA LEU A 56 12.42 4.29 16.69
C LEU A 56 12.02 2.88 16.23
N TRP A 57 12.14 1.89 17.12
CA TRP A 57 11.76 0.51 16.80
C TRP A 57 10.27 0.35 16.53
N SER A 58 9.42 1.12 17.21
CA SER A 58 7.98 1.15 16.95
C SER A 58 7.69 1.65 15.54
N GLY A 59 8.41 2.68 15.08
CA GLY A 59 8.34 3.18 13.71
C GLY A 59 8.74 2.13 12.68
N ILE A 60 9.86 1.44 12.92
CA ILE A 60 10.34 0.35 12.04
C ILE A 60 9.31 -0.80 12.01
N THR A 61 8.87 -1.29 13.16
CA THR A 61 7.87 -2.36 13.23
C THR A 61 6.57 -1.96 12.53
N TYR A 62 6.13 -0.72 12.69
CA TYR A 62 4.95 -0.21 12.00
C TYR A 62 5.07 -0.29 10.49
N THR A 63 6.21 0.12 9.91
CA THR A 63 6.39 0.06 8.45
C THR A 63 6.46 -1.38 7.94
N TYR A 64 7.17 -2.26 8.65
CA TYR A 64 7.27 -3.70 8.32
C TYR A 64 5.93 -4.45 8.44
N LEU A 65 4.98 -3.97 9.23
CA LEU A 65 3.63 -4.53 9.27
C LEU A 65 2.69 -3.87 8.25
N LYS A 66 2.71 -2.54 8.17
CA LYS A 66 1.73 -1.78 7.37
C LYS A 66 1.88 -2.09 5.89
N ILE A 67 3.09 -2.08 5.34
CA ILE A 67 3.35 -2.30 3.91
C ILE A 67 2.81 -3.65 3.42
N PRO A 68 3.19 -4.79 4.01
CA PRO A 68 2.71 -6.07 3.50
C PRO A 68 1.21 -6.25 3.70
N LEU A 69 0.60 -5.61 4.71
CA LEU A 69 -0.87 -5.55 4.82
C LEU A 69 -1.52 -4.79 3.65
N VAL A 70 -0.92 -3.68 3.21
CA VAL A 70 -1.39 -2.98 1.99
C VAL A 70 -1.21 -3.85 0.75
N ARG A 71 -0.04 -4.49 0.58
CA ARG A 71 0.20 -5.44 -0.52
C ARG A 71 -0.81 -6.58 -0.53
N TYR A 72 -1.17 -7.10 0.64
CA TYR A 72 -2.19 -8.14 0.76
C TYR A 72 -3.56 -7.67 0.29
N LYS A 73 -3.96 -6.43 0.63
CA LYS A 73 -5.20 -5.81 0.11
C LYS A 73 -5.16 -5.69 -1.41
N TYR A 74 -4.04 -5.26 -1.98
CA TYR A 74 -3.85 -5.13 -3.43
C TYR A 74 -3.91 -6.48 -4.13
N TYR A 75 -3.24 -7.48 -3.57
CA TYR A 75 -3.28 -8.87 -4.03
C TYR A 75 -4.72 -9.39 -4.05
N LYS A 76 -5.47 -9.22 -2.96
CA LYS A 76 -6.88 -9.64 -2.89
C LYS A 76 -7.74 -8.94 -3.93
N HIS A 77 -7.57 -7.63 -4.13
CA HIS A 77 -8.27 -6.89 -5.19
C HIS A 77 -7.96 -7.47 -6.58
N ASN A 78 -6.69 -7.71 -6.88
CA ASN A 78 -6.22 -8.25 -8.16
C ASN A 78 -6.61 -9.73 -8.40
N LEU A 79 -7.02 -10.45 -7.35
CA LEU A 79 -7.63 -11.78 -7.44
C LEU A 79 -9.13 -11.72 -7.75
N GLU A 80 -9.82 -10.66 -7.32
CA GLU A 80 -11.26 -10.51 -7.57
C GLU A 80 -11.53 -9.94 -8.96
N GLN A 81 -10.67 -9.04 -9.42
CA GLN A 81 -10.86 -8.29 -10.66
C GLN A 81 -9.56 -8.15 -11.44
N GLU A 82 -9.66 -8.22 -12.76
CA GLU A 82 -8.60 -7.86 -13.69
C GLU A 82 -9.08 -6.73 -14.58
N THR A 83 -8.33 -5.63 -14.62
CA THR A 83 -8.65 -4.48 -15.46
C THR A 83 -7.65 -4.39 -16.60
N LYS A 84 -8.16 -4.24 -17.83
CA LYS A 84 -7.38 -3.98 -19.03
C LYS A 84 -7.85 -2.69 -19.66
N ILE A 85 -6.94 -1.99 -20.31
CA ILE A 85 -7.24 -0.75 -21.03
C ILE A 85 -6.94 -1.00 -22.50
N ASN A 86 -7.97 -0.94 -23.33
CA ASN A 86 -7.85 -1.00 -24.77
C ASN A 86 -7.91 0.44 -25.31
N THR A 87 -6.75 0.99 -25.65
CA THR A 87 -6.63 2.36 -26.18
C THR A 87 -7.20 2.51 -27.59
N LEU A 88 -7.16 1.45 -28.41
CA LEU A 88 -7.69 1.44 -29.78
C LEU A 88 -9.21 1.56 -29.79
N GLU A 89 -9.88 0.74 -28.96
CA GLU A 89 -11.34 0.75 -28.84
C GLU A 89 -11.85 1.81 -27.86
N LYS A 90 -10.96 2.54 -27.17
CA LYS A 90 -11.29 3.50 -26.10
C LYS A 90 -12.18 2.90 -25.01
N LYS A 91 -11.84 1.68 -24.59
CA LYS A 91 -12.60 0.91 -23.59
C LYS A 91 -11.73 0.43 -22.44
N ILE A 92 -12.31 0.41 -21.26
CA ILE A 92 -11.81 -0.26 -20.07
C ILE A 92 -12.55 -1.59 -19.98
N ILE A 93 -11.82 -2.69 -19.90
CA ILE A 93 -12.37 -4.03 -19.78
C ILE A 93 -12.10 -4.50 -18.36
N ILE A 94 -13.15 -4.79 -17.60
CA ILE A 94 -13.08 -5.37 -16.27
C ILE A 94 -13.53 -6.82 -16.36
N ILE A 95 -12.67 -7.73 -15.94
CA ILE A 95 -12.97 -9.17 -15.87
C ILE A 95 -13.09 -9.52 -14.40
N HIS A 96 -14.30 -9.89 -13.99
CA HIS A 96 -14.58 -10.40 -12.66
C HIS A 96 -14.19 -11.88 -12.61
N LYS A 97 -13.15 -12.21 -11.83
CA LYS A 97 -12.58 -13.57 -11.86
C LYS A 97 -13.47 -14.63 -11.17
N LYS A 98 -14.37 -14.21 -10.27
CA LYS A 98 -15.26 -15.14 -9.54
C LYS A 98 -16.34 -15.76 -10.42
N ASP A 99 -16.93 -14.96 -11.30
CA ASP A 99 -18.05 -15.34 -12.16
C ASP A 99 -17.70 -15.25 -13.66
N ASN A 100 -16.44 -14.98 -13.98
CA ASN A 100 -15.90 -14.78 -15.33
C ASN A 100 -16.70 -13.75 -16.15
N LYS A 101 -17.38 -12.81 -15.47
CA LYS A 101 -18.14 -11.76 -16.16
C LYS A 101 -17.21 -10.69 -16.68
N ARG A 102 -17.45 -10.31 -17.93
CA ARG A 102 -16.75 -9.22 -18.59
C ARG A 102 -17.65 -7.99 -18.62
N GLU A 103 -17.13 -6.90 -18.11
CA GLU A 103 -17.74 -5.58 -18.18
C GLU A 103 -16.88 -4.68 -19.06
N GLU A 104 -17.52 -3.93 -19.97
CA GLU A 104 -16.85 -2.96 -20.83
C GLU A 104 -17.37 -1.56 -20.53
N ILE A 105 -16.44 -0.64 -20.30
CA ILE A 105 -16.74 0.74 -19.92
C ILE A 105 -15.98 1.65 -20.88
N GLY A 106 -16.70 2.46 -21.66
CA GLY A 106 -16.08 3.43 -22.56
C GLY A 106 -15.39 4.57 -21.80
N PHE A 107 -14.33 5.13 -22.38
CA PHE A 107 -13.55 6.22 -21.77
C PHE A 107 -14.39 7.48 -21.52
N GLU A 108 -15.46 7.68 -22.29
CA GLU A 108 -16.42 8.77 -22.12
C GLU A 108 -17.20 8.68 -20.79
N GLN A 109 -17.29 7.49 -20.19
CA GLN A 109 -17.89 7.31 -18.87
C GLN A 109 -16.96 7.71 -17.73
N VAL A 110 -15.66 7.85 -17.98
CA VAL A 110 -14.70 8.34 -16.99
C VAL A 110 -14.87 9.85 -16.84
N HIS A 111 -15.25 10.26 -15.63
CA HIS A 111 -15.42 11.66 -15.25
C HIS A 111 -14.07 12.28 -14.84
N SER A 112 -13.33 11.62 -13.94
CA SER A 112 -12.03 12.09 -13.47
C SER A 112 -11.10 10.93 -13.16
N VAL A 113 -9.80 11.23 -13.07
CA VAL A 113 -8.75 10.26 -12.77
C VAL A 113 -7.91 10.78 -11.61
N GLU A 114 -7.66 9.92 -10.63
CA GLU A 114 -6.75 10.17 -9.51
C GLU A 114 -5.61 9.17 -9.57
N LEU A 115 -4.37 9.66 -9.48
CA LEU A 115 -3.15 8.87 -9.51
C LEU A 115 -2.52 8.94 -8.12
N TYR A 116 -2.58 7.84 -7.38
CA TYR A 116 -2.03 7.72 -6.03
C TYR A 116 -0.63 7.15 -6.11
N TYR A 117 0.38 8.01 -6.09
CA TYR A 117 1.78 7.60 -6.08
C TYR A 117 2.25 7.33 -4.65
N SER A 118 3.03 6.28 -4.48
CA SER A 118 3.71 6.00 -3.22
C SER A 118 4.94 6.91 -3.11
N TRP A 119 5.06 7.66 -2.01
CA TRP A 119 6.10 8.69 -1.83
C TRP A 119 7.54 8.15 -1.73
N ASN A 120 7.70 6.83 -1.69
CA ASN A 120 8.98 6.21 -1.40
C ASN A 120 9.65 5.69 -2.67
N THR A 121 10.84 6.23 -2.96
CA THR A 121 11.73 5.76 -4.04
C THR A 121 12.51 4.50 -3.66
N THR A 122 12.44 4.05 -2.41
CA THR A 122 12.99 2.74 -2.05
C THR A 122 12.12 1.62 -2.63
N SER A 123 12.76 0.54 -3.07
CA SER A 123 12.09 -0.69 -3.55
C SER A 123 11.11 -1.29 -2.54
N PHE A 124 11.12 -0.81 -1.29
CA PHE A 124 10.31 -1.32 -0.20
C PHE A 124 8.83 -0.90 -0.28
N SER A 125 8.47 0.21 -0.93
CA SER A 125 7.05 0.59 -1.09
C SER A 125 6.72 1.31 -2.39
N SER A 126 7.64 1.35 -3.36
CA SER A 126 7.44 1.95 -4.69
C SER A 126 6.32 1.29 -5.50
N ASP A 127 5.95 0.05 -5.14
CA ASP A 127 4.90 -0.74 -5.77
C ASP A 127 3.49 -0.42 -5.25
N LEU A 128 3.38 0.32 -4.14
CA LEU A 128 2.11 0.66 -3.49
C LEU A 128 1.38 1.84 -4.14
N GLY A 129 1.48 2.00 -5.46
CA GLY A 129 0.70 2.98 -6.21
C GLY A 129 -0.60 2.38 -6.77
N TYR A 130 -1.61 3.22 -6.98
CA TYR A 130 -2.81 2.85 -7.72
C TYR A 130 -3.41 4.04 -8.47
N SER A 131 -4.20 3.73 -9.49
CA SER A 131 -5.03 4.70 -10.19
C SER A 131 -6.50 4.46 -9.87
N GLN A 132 -7.24 5.53 -9.60
CA GLN A 132 -8.68 5.50 -9.41
C GLN A 132 -9.34 6.24 -10.58
N LEU A 133 -10.16 5.52 -11.34
CA LEU A 133 -11.01 6.10 -12.37
C LEU A 133 -12.40 6.32 -11.77
N ASN A 134 -12.80 7.58 -11.65
CA ASN A 134 -14.13 7.94 -11.17
C ASN A 134 -15.07 8.01 -12.37
N LEU A 135 -16.11 7.18 -12.37
CA LEU A 135 -17.12 7.15 -13.42
C LEU A 135 -18.22 8.19 -13.17
N LYS A 136 -18.90 8.59 -14.24
CA LYS A 136 -20.04 9.53 -14.19
C LYS A 136 -21.19 9.05 -13.29
N ASN A 137 -21.38 7.74 -13.16
CA ASN A 137 -22.40 7.14 -12.29
C ASN A 137 -21.96 7.03 -10.81
N GLY A 138 -20.83 7.61 -10.43
CA GLY A 138 -20.29 7.57 -9.07
C GLY A 138 -19.49 6.31 -8.72
N ARG A 139 -19.47 5.28 -9.59
CA ARG A 139 -18.65 4.08 -9.38
C ARG A 139 -17.17 4.40 -9.57
N LYS A 140 -16.32 3.74 -8.79
CA LYS A 140 -14.86 3.85 -8.85
C LYS A 140 -14.25 2.56 -9.40
N ILE A 141 -13.26 2.70 -10.28
CA ILE A 141 -12.44 1.58 -10.76
C ILE A 141 -11.03 1.78 -10.19
N ILE A 142 -10.53 0.79 -9.47
CA ILE A 142 -9.19 0.81 -8.88
C ILE A 142 -8.27 -0.08 -9.70
N ILE A 143 -7.17 0.50 -10.18
CA ILE A 143 -6.14 -0.18 -10.97
C ILE A 143 -4.82 -0.05 -10.23
N THR A 144 -4.29 -1.17 -9.74
CA THR A 144 -2.99 -1.17 -9.02
C THR A 144 -1.82 -0.96 -9.99
N GLN A 145 -0.76 -0.30 -9.54
CA GLN A 145 0.43 0.00 -10.36
C GLN A 145 1.09 -1.27 -10.90
N ASN A 146 1.06 -2.37 -10.15
CA ASN A 146 1.59 -3.67 -10.59
C ASN A 146 0.78 -4.31 -11.74
N ARG A 147 -0.44 -3.82 -12.03
CA ARG A 147 -1.24 -4.29 -13.17
C ARG A 147 -1.08 -3.40 -14.39
N ILE A 148 -1.27 -2.10 -14.21
CA ILE A 148 -1.05 -1.11 -15.26
C ILE A 148 -0.28 0.04 -14.65
N ASP A 149 0.84 0.37 -15.30
CA ASP A 149 1.69 1.46 -14.87
C ASP A 149 0.93 2.79 -14.84
N GLN A 150 1.09 3.58 -13.77
CA GLN A 150 0.35 4.83 -13.59
C GLN A 150 0.66 5.86 -14.66
N TYR A 151 1.86 5.84 -15.24
CA TYR A 151 2.21 6.69 -16.37
C TYR A 151 1.41 6.32 -17.63
N HIS A 152 1.13 5.04 -17.84
CA HIS A 152 0.25 4.59 -18.92
C HIS A 152 -1.18 5.11 -18.72
N ILE A 153 -1.70 5.07 -17.49
CA ILE A 153 -3.01 5.64 -17.14
C ILE A 153 -3.02 7.15 -17.37
N TYR A 154 -2.00 7.86 -16.89
CA TYR A 154 -1.83 9.30 -17.08
C TYR A 154 -1.86 9.69 -18.55
N ARG A 155 -1.07 9.01 -19.39
CA ARG A 155 -1.04 9.26 -20.84
C ARG A 155 -2.39 8.98 -21.49
N THR A 156 -3.05 7.90 -21.11
CA THR A 156 -4.35 7.49 -21.69
C THR A 156 -5.47 8.49 -21.37
N PHE A 157 -5.48 9.04 -20.16
CA PHE A 157 -6.54 9.93 -19.68
C PHE A 157 -6.08 11.38 -19.47
N LYS A 158 -5.08 11.83 -20.24
CA LYS A 158 -4.50 13.19 -20.12
C LYS A 158 -5.56 14.29 -20.20
N ASP A 159 -6.54 14.12 -21.09
CA ASP A 159 -7.63 15.08 -21.30
C ASP A 159 -8.58 15.20 -20.09
N LYS A 160 -8.55 14.22 -19.17
CA LYS A 160 -9.36 14.22 -17.93
C LYS A 160 -8.68 14.97 -16.78
N LYS A 161 -7.54 15.64 -17.04
CA LYS A 161 -6.72 16.37 -16.06
C LYS A 161 -6.48 15.54 -14.78
N PRO A 162 -5.72 14.43 -14.88
CA PRO A 162 -5.52 13.53 -13.74
C PRO A 162 -4.97 14.26 -12.52
N LYS A 163 -5.52 13.99 -11.34
CA LYS A 163 -5.05 14.55 -10.07
C LYS A 163 -4.02 13.60 -9.45
N THR A 164 -2.81 14.10 -9.19
CA THR A 164 -1.79 13.36 -8.47
C THR A 164 -1.98 13.51 -6.96
N ILE A 165 -1.92 12.39 -6.25
CA ILE A 165 -1.98 12.30 -4.79
C ILE A 165 -0.78 11.49 -4.33
N GLU A 166 -0.02 12.03 -3.39
CA GLU A 166 1.20 11.42 -2.88
C GLU A 166 1.03 11.08 -1.40
N LYS A 167 1.26 9.81 -1.05
CA LYS A 167 1.25 9.33 0.35
C LYS A 167 2.31 8.27 0.55
N CYS A 168 2.79 8.12 1.79
CA CYS A 168 3.73 7.07 2.15
C CYS A 168 3.10 5.66 2.00
N PHE A 169 1.83 5.52 2.36
CA PHE A 169 1.03 4.30 2.16
C PHE A 169 -0.31 4.66 1.53
N ASN A 170 -0.58 4.12 0.35
CA ASN A 170 -1.84 4.30 -0.35
C ASN A 170 -2.75 3.10 -0.10
N GLU A 171 -3.55 3.16 0.96
CA GLU A 171 -4.67 2.22 1.10
C GLU A 171 -5.85 2.74 0.28
N PHE A 172 -6.40 1.90 -0.61
CA PHE A 172 -7.68 2.22 -1.23
C PHE A 172 -8.78 2.14 -0.15
N THR A 173 -9.60 3.17 -0.07
CA THR A 173 -10.83 3.21 0.74
C THR A 173 -11.99 2.83 -0.18
N LYS A 174 -12.70 1.75 0.17
CA LYS A 174 -13.91 1.31 -0.57
C LYS A 174 -15.06 2.28 -0.31
#